data_AF-A0A7X5YJT3-F1
#
_entry.id   AF-A0A7X5YJT3-F1
#
_cell.length_a   1.000
_cell.length_b   1.000
_cell.length_c   1.000
_cell.angle_alpha   90.00
_cell.angle_beta   90.00
_cell.angle_gamma   90.00
#
_symmetry.space_group_name_H-M   'P 1'
#
loop_
_entity.id
_entity.type
_entity.pdbx_description
1 polymer ?
#
loop_
_entity_poly.entity_id
_entity_poly.type
_entity_poly.pdbx_seq_one_letter_code
_entity_poly.pdbx_strand_id
1 'polypeptide(L)'
;MFHPDTQFLIDHWTALSRGPGARGGIPDRAAIQPDALGLRLPRAFVARRNGDDAVIRLAGSWIEGFHGEALKDRSLLPLWRAASRPLVSTALTQTVREGRPVVIVALAGAIGAQIEITLLPLRGPSGQPDRLLGLYAPAATLTLAADEPRLLTARVSIGVGEAARAPLSLAAVGGRRIA
;
A
#
# COMPACT_ATOMS: atom_id res chain seq x y z
N MET A 1 4.42 16.83 -5.08
CA MET A 1 4.79 15.90 -6.17
C MET A 1 5.27 14.62 -5.51
N PHE A 2 4.84 13.46 -5.99
CA PHE A 2 5.27 12.16 -5.45
C PHE A 2 6.67 11.80 -5.93
N HIS A 3 7.31 10.87 -5.23
CA HIS A 3 8.55 10.25 -5.69
C HIS A 3 8.37 9.63 -7.10
N PRO A 4 9.36 9.70 -8.01
CA PRO A 4 9.22 9.16 -9.37
C PRO A 4 8.77 7.70 -9.43
N ASP A 5 9.22 6.86 -8.49
CA ASP A 5 8.78 5.46 -8.42
C ASP A 5 7.34 5.28 -7.94
N THR A 6 6.88 6.14 -7.03
CA THR A 6 5.47 6.19 -6.63
C THR A 6 4.61 6.59 -7.81
N GLN A 7 5.01 7.66 -8.53
CA GLN A 7 4.31 8.12 -9.72
C GLN A 7 4.24 7.03 -10.80
N PHE A 8 5.37 6.39 -11.09
CA PHE A 8 5.43 5.26 -12.02
C PHE A 8 4.42 4.16 -11.65
N LEU A 9 4.36 3.78 -10.37
CA LEU A 9 3.51 2.67 -9.95
C LEU A 9 2.02 3.06 -10.04
N ILE A 10 1.68 4.29 -9.69
CA ILE A 10 0.33 4.84 -9.84
C ILE A 10 -0.09 4.84 -11.31
N ASP A 11 0.78 5.32 -12.21
CA ASP A 11 0.48 5.39 -13.64
C ASP A 11 0.33 4.00 -14.25
N HIS A 12 1.23 3.08 -13.91
CA HIS A 12 1.17 1.69 -14.36
C HIS A 12 -0.13 1.02 -13.90
N TRP A 13 -0.50 1.15 -12.63
CA TRP A 13 -1.74 0.59 -12.12
C TRP A 13 -2.98 1.25 -12.75
N THR A 14 -2.94 2.57 -12.99
CA THR A 14 -4.05 3.32 -13.62
C THR A 14 -4.29 2.88 -15.06
N ALA A 15 -3.23 2.55 -15.80
CA ALA A 15 -3.36 1.97 -17.13
C ALA A 15 -4.06 0.60 -17.07
N LEU A 16 -3.68 -0.25 -16.10
CA LEU A 16 -4.29 -1.57 -15.92
C LEU A 16 -5.74 -1.50 -15.43
N SER A 17 -6.07 -0.54 -14.56
CA SER A 17 -7.43 -0.37 -14.03
C SER A 17 -8.47 0.06 -15.07
N ARG A 18 -8.00 0.62 -16.20
CA ARG A 18 -8.82 0.99 -17.36
C ARG A 18 -8.85 -0.10 -18.44
N GLY A 19 -8.04 -1.15 -18.29
CA GLY A 19 -7.93 -2.24 -19.25
C GLY A 19 -9.07 -3.27 -19.15
N PRO A 20 -9.20 -4.16 -20.17
CA PRO A 20 -10.28 -5.15 -20.26
C PRO A 20 -10.28 -6.20 -19.13
N GLY A 21 -9.16 -6.35 -18.41
CA GLY A 21 -9.03 -7.24 -17.26
C GLY A 21 -9.44 -6.61 -15.92
N ALA A 22 -9.82 -5.33 -15.88
CA ALA A 22 -10.23 -4.68 -14.64
C ALA A 22 -11.72 -4.91 -14.35
N ARG A 23 -12.07 -5.15 -13.08
CA ARG A 23 -13.46 -5.23 -12.63
C ARG A 23 -13.70 -4.19 -11.54
N GLY A 24 -14.66 -3.29 -11.75
CA GLY A 24 -14.92 -2.17 -10.85
C GLY A 24 -13.68 -1.29 -10.64
N GLY A 25 -12.91 -1.05 -11.70
CA GLY A 25 -11.66 -0.27 -11.65
C GLY A 25 -10.50 -0.94 -10.92
N ILE A 26 -10.58 -2.23 -10.57
CA ILE A 26 -9.50 -2.95 -9.88
C ILE A 26 -8.97 -4.07 -10.79
N PRO A 27 -7.68 -4.02 -11.18
CA PRO A 27 -7.08 -5.03 -12.03
C PRO A 27 -6.85 -6.35 -11.28
N ASP A 28 -6.70 -7.43 -12.03
CA ASP A 28 -6.31 -8.73 -11.50
C ASP A 28 -4.85 -8.72 -11.05
N ARG A 29 -4.51 -9.41 -9.95
CA ARG A 29 -3.11 -9.60 -9.55
C ARG A 29 -2.29 -10.22 -10.69
N ALA A 30 -2.87 -11.11 -11.49
CA ALA A 30 -2.19 -11.73 -12.63
C ALA A 30 -1.82 -10.73 -13.74
N ALA A 31 -2.46 -9.56 -13.81
CA ALA A 31 -2.12 -8.52 -14.77
C ALA A 31 -0.79 -7.81 -14.44
N ILE A 32 -0.35 -7.86 -13.17
CA ILE A 32 0.92 -7.29 -12.74
C ILE A 32 2.06 -8.25 -13.08
N GLN A 33 2.83 -7.90 -14.12
CA GLN A 33 4.03 -8.62 -14.52
C GLN A 33 5.25 -8.10 -13.72
N PRO A 34 6.03 -8.99 -13.06
CA PRO A 34 7.22 -8.59 -12.30
C PRO A 34 8.22 -7.77 -13.13
N ASP A 35 8.42 -8.14 -14.40
CA ASP A 35 9.36 -7.48 -15.30
C ASP A 35 9.01 -6.01 -15.55
N ALA A 36 7.72 -5.67 -15.52
CA ALA A 36 7.27 -4.28 -15.65
C ALA A 36 7.73 -3.40 -14.48
N LEU A 37 7.99 -3.98 -13.29
CA LEU A 37 8.51 -3.25 -12.14
C LEU A 37 10.01 -2.98 -12.26
N GLY A 38 10.75 -3.82 -12.99
CA GLY A 38 12.19 -3.68 -13.21
C GLY A 38 12.97 -3.44 -11.92
N LEU A 39 13.74 -2.35 -11.87
CA LEU A 39 14.57 -1.95 -10.71
C LEU A 39 13.76 -1.63 -9.43
N ARG A 40 12.42 -1.57 -9.52
CA ARG A 40 11.53 -1.34 -8.37
C ARG A 40 11.15 -2.63 -7.67
N LEU A 41 11.33 -3.79 -8.32
CA LEU A 41 10.93 -5.09 -7.79
C LEU A 41 11.51 -5.40 -6.40
N PRO A 42 12.80 -5.11 -6.09
CA PRO A 42 13.35 -5.32 -4.74
C PRO A 42 12.67 -4.48 -3.65
N ARG A 43 11.97 -3.40 -4.03
CA ARG A 43 11.26 -2.49 -3.13
C ARG A 43 9.75 -2.68 -3.15
N ALA A 44 9.26 -3.67 -3.89
CA ALA A 44 7.84 -4.00 -3.97
C ALA A 44 7.48 -5.12 -2.98
N PHE A 45 6.23 -5.13 -2.54
CA PHE A 45 5.66 -6.23 -1.77
C PHE A 45 4.25 -6.55 -2.25
N VAL A 46 3.82 -7.79 -2.02
CA VAL A 46 2.43 -8.21 -2.19
C VAL A 46 1.89 -8.63 -0.84
N ALA A 47 0.73 -8.10 -0.46
CA ALA A 47 0.04 -8.48 0.76
C ALA A 47 -1.39 -8.94 0.47
N ARG A 48 -1.95 -9.74 1.39
CA ARG A 48 -3.36 -10.12 1.40
C ARG A 48 -4.04 -9.44 2.57
N ARG A 49 -5.21 -8.85 2.36
CA ARG A 49 -6.03 -8.27 3.44
C ARG A 49 -6.36 -9.32 4.51
N ASN A 50 -6.32 -8.89 5.76
CA ASN A 50 -6.75 -9.69 6.90
C ASN A 50 -7.42 -8.77 7.93
N GLY A 51 -8.75 -8.65 7.88
CA GLY A 51 -9.49 -7.65 8.64
C GLY A 51 -9.02 -6.24 8.29
N ASP A 52 -8.57 -5.49 9.29
CA ASP A 52 -8.05 -4.13 9.17
C ASP A 52 -6.55 -4.08 8.84
N ASP A 53 -5.87 -5.22 8.89
CA ASP A 53 -4.45 -5.38 8.57
C ASP A 53 -4.24 -6.01 7.18
N ALA A 54 -2.99 -6.31 6.83
CA ALA A 54 -2.62 -7.14 5.72
C ALA A 54 -1.45 -8.07 6.08
N VAL A 55 -1.47 -9.29 5.56
CA VAL A 55 -0.40 -10.27 5.70
C VAL A 55 0.46 -10.25 4.45
N ILE A 56 1.75 -10.01 4.61
CA ILE A 56 2.72 -9.98 3.51
C ILE A 56 2.89 -11.40 2.97
N ARG A 57 2.79 -11.55 1.64
CA ARG A 57 2.95 -12.82 0.93
C ARG A 57 4.29 -12.89 0.20
N LEU A 58 4.75 -11.73 -0.26
CA LEU A 58 6.02 -11.54 -0.95
C LEU A 58 6.57 -10.17 -0.55
N ALA A 59 7.85 -10.07 -0.27
CA ALA A 59 8.57 -8.81 -0.10
C ALA A 59 9.87 -8.88 -0.91
N GLY A 60 10.22 -7.79 -1.59
CA GLY A 60 11.49 -7.69 -2.26
C GLY A 60 12.66 -7.60 -1.27
N SER A 61 13.84 -8.01 -1.72
CA SER A 61 15.04 -8.13 -0.87
C SER A 61 15.47 -6.82 -0.21
N TRP A 62 15.21 -5.67 -0.83
CA TRP A 62 15.52 -4.38 -0.22
C TRP A 62 14.62 -4.12 1.00
N ILE A 63 13.34 -4.51 0.93
CA ILE A 63 12.40 -4.35 2.06
C ILE A 63 12.81 -5.26 3.22
N GLU A 64 13.14 -6.53 2.93
CA GLU A 64 13.58 -7.48 3.96
C GLU A 64 14.92 -7.04 4.58
N GLY A 65 15.85 -6.53 3.77
CA GLY A 65 17.10 -5.93 4.26
C GLY A 65 16.86 -4.66 5.09
N PHE A 66 15.89 -3.82 4.71
CA PHE A 66 15.50 -2.64 5.49
C PHE A 66 14.94 -3.01 6.85
N HIS A 67 14.08 -4.03 6.93
CA HIS A 67 13.47 -4.48 8.19
C HIS A 67 14.35 -5.44 9.00
N GLY A 68 15.38 -6.03 8.37
CA GLY A 68 16.31 -6.96 9.00
C GLY A 68 15.74 -8.37 9.23
N GLU A 69 14.58 -8.69 8.65
CA GLU A 69 13.94 -10.00 8.77
C GLU A 69 13.18 -10.38 7.48
N ALA A 70 12.95 -11.69 7.30
CA ALA A 70 12.06 -12.17 6.25
C ALA A 70 10.62 -11.81 6.60
N LEU A 71 9.88 -11.27 5.62
CA LEU A 71 8.54 -10.70 5.87
C LEU A 71 7.39 -11.57 5.40
N LYS A 72 7.67 -12.67 4.73
CA LYS A 72 6.63 -13.61 4.30
C LYS A 72 5.81 -14.10 5.50
N ASP A 73 4.49 -14.07 5.34
CA ASP A 73 3.49 -14.44 6.34
C ASP A 73 3.44 -13.53 7.59
N ARG A 74 4.16 -12.40 7.57
CA ARG A 74 4.13 -11.41 8.66
C ARG A 74 3.02 -10.38 8.45
N SER A 75 2.50 -9.88 9.56
CA SER A 75 1.54 -8.77 9.60
C SER A 75 2.23 -7.46 9.18
N LEU A 76 1.51 -6.60 8.46
CA LEU A 76 2.04 -5.34 7.95
C LEU A 76 2.03 -4.25 9.02
N LEU A 77 1.01 -4.21 9.90
CA LEU A 77 0.91 -3.19 10.96
C LEU A 77 2.09 -3.14 11.95
N PRO A 78 2.71 -4.26 12.37
CA PRO A 78 3.91 -4.26 13.21
C PRO A 78 5.14 -3.60 12.59
N LEU A 79 5.19 -3.39 11.26
CA LEU A 79 6.27 -2.62 10.60
C LEU A 79 6.18 -1.11 10.88
N TRP A 80 5.13 -0.69 11.56
CA TRP A 80 4.87 0.70 11.93
C TRP A 80 4.91 0.86 13.43
N ARG A 81 5.36 2.04 13.87
CA ARG A 81 5.24 2.46 15.28
C ARG A 81 3.77 2.39 15.70
N ALA A 82 3.54 2.03 16.96
CA ALA A 82 2.20 1.80 17.50
C ALA A 82 1.23 2.98 17.23
N ALA A 83 1.70 4.22 17.42
CA ALA A 83 0.91 5.43 17.16
C ALA A 83 0.50 5.62 15.69
N SER A 84 1.21 5.02 14.74
CA SER A 84 0.92 5.12 13.31
C SER A 84 -0.03 4.03 12.81
N ARG A 85 -0.24 2.95 13.57
CA ARG A 85 -1.05 1.80 13.13
C ARG A 85 -2.49 2.16 12.77
N PRO A 86 -3.21 3.06 13.49
CA PRO A 86 -4.57 3.45 13.10
C PRO A 86 -4.65 4.14 11.73
N LEU A 87 -3.67 5.01 11.41
CA LEU A 87 -3.58 5.67 10.11
C LEU A 87 -3.33 4.64 9.00
N VAL A 88 -2.39 3.73 9.21
CA VAL A 88 -2.04 2.69 8.24
C VAL A 88 -3.19 1.72 8.02
N SER A 89 -3.87 1.31 9.08
CA SER A 89 -5.10 0.49 9.00
C SER A 89 -6.17 1.17 8.14
N THR A 90 -6.43 2.45 8.41
CA THR A 90 -7.36 3.26 7.61
C THR A 90 -6.92 3.30 6.15
N ALA A 91 -5.64 3.52 5.87
CA ALA A 91 -5.11 3.56 4.50
C ALA A 91 -5.30 2.22 3.77
N LEU A 92 -4.99 1.08 4.40
CA LEU A 92 -5.19 -0.25 3.82
C LEU A 92 -6.67 -0.51 3.50
N THR A 93 -7.56 -0.16 4.43
CA THR A 93 -9.01 -0.28 4.26
C THR A 93 -9.50 0.64 3.14
N GLN A 94 -9.02 1.87 3.09
CA GLN A 94 -9.36 2.87 2.08
C GLN A 94 -8.96 2.41 0.68
N THR A 95 -7.72 1.93 0.50
CA THR A 95 -7.21 1.43 -0.78
C THR A 95 -8.16 0.41 -1.42
N VAL A 96 -8.63 -0.55 -0.63
CA VAL A 96 -9.51 -1.62 -1.11
C VAL A 96 -10.95 -1.15 -1.28
N ARG A 97 -11.49 -0.40 -0.31
CA ARG A 97 -12.89 0.04 -0.33
C ARG A 97 -13.16 0.99 -1.48
N GLU A 98 -12.27 1.96 -1.70
CA GLU A 98 -12.42 2.99 -2.74
C GLU A 98 -11.90 2.51 -4.10
N GLY A 99 -11.14 1.40 -4.13
CA GLY A 99 -10.60 0.83 -5.36
C GLY A 99 -9.63 1.77 -6.06
N ARG A 100 -8.82 2.52 -5.31
CA ARG A 100 -7.84 3.49 -5.83
C ARG A 100 -6.51 3.42 -5.10
N PRO A 101 -5.41 3.94 -5.70
CA PRO A 101 -4.13 4.04 -5.02
C PRO A 101 -4.21 4.89 -3.74
N VAL A 102 -3.46 4.49 -2.72
CA VAL A 102 -3.21 5.31 -1.52
C VAL A 102 -1.71 5.39 -1.30
N VAL A 103 -1.19 6.60 -1.08
CA VAL A 103 0.21 6.83 -0.73
C VAL A 103 0.29 7.23 0.72
N ILE A 104 1.09 6.51 1.49
CA ILE A 104 1.44 6.88 2.87
C ILE A 104 2.79 7.57 2.83
N VAL A 105 2.84 8.82 3.28
CA VAL A 105 4.11 9.51 3.55
C VAL A 105 4.52 9.18 4.97
N ALA A 106 5.74 8.66 5.12
CA ALA A 106 6.27 8.19 6.38
C ALA A 106 7.70 8.67 6.62
N LEU A 107 8.15 8.50 7.86
CA LEU A 107 9.53 8.72 8.28
C LEU A 107 10.13 7.40 8.73
N ALA A 108 11.39 7.19 8.38
CA ALA A 108 12.23 6.08 8.81
C ALA A 108 13.42 6.60 9.62
N GLY A 109 13.80 5.84 10.64
CA GLY A 109 14.91 6.20 11.52
C GLY A 109 14.62 7.33 12.52
N ALA A 110 15.60 7.58 13.39
CA ALA A 110 15.72 8.65 14.36
C ALA A 110 15.88 10.02 13.70
N ILE A 111 16.60 10.11 12.58
CA ILE A 111 16.74 11.38 11.83
C ILE A 111 15.48 11.72 11.02
N GLY A 112 14.52 10.79 10.93
CA GLY A 112 13.25 11.00 10.25
C GLY A 112 13.38 11.15 8.74
N ALA A 113 14.16 10.28 8.10
CA ALA A 113 14.30 10.27 6.65
C ALA A 113 12.97 9.91 5.98
N GLN A 114 12.55 10.71 4.98
CA GLN A 114 11.26 10.53 4.33
C GLN A 114 11.24 9.28 3.43
N ILE A 115 10.12 8.58 3.46
CA ILE A 115 9.82 7.44 2.59
C ILE A 115 8.33 7.44 2.23
N GLU A 116 8.02 7.18 0.96
CA GLU A 116 6.66 6.96 0.50
C GLU A 116 6.37 5.46 0.42
N ILE A 117 5.20 5.05 0.91
CA ILE A 117 4.70 3.68 0.78
C ILE A 117 3.42 3.75 -0.04
N THR A 118 3.49 3.28 -1.28
CA THR A 118 2.32 3.22 -2.16
C THR A 118 1.57 1.91 -1.90
N LEU A 119 0.23 1.98 -1.88
CA LEU A 119 -0.68 0.86 -1.75
C LEU A 119 -1.65 0.86 -2.94
N LEU A 120 -1.74 -0.26 -3.64
CA LEU A 120 -2.59 -0.45 -4.81
C LEU A 120 -3.50 -1.66 -4.61
N PRO A 121 -4.82 -1.54 -4.84
CA PRO A 121 -5.71 -2.66 -4.71
C PRO A 121 -5.59 -3.57 -5.93
N LEU A 122 -5.63 -4.87 -5.70
CA LEU A 122 -5.63 -5.90 -6.73
C LEU A 122 -6.69 -6.94 -6.39
N ARG A 123 -7.24 -7.58 -7.42
CA ARG A 123 -8.10 -8.76 -7.24
C ARG A 123 -7.24 -10.01 -7.07
N GLY A 124 -7.55 -10.83 -6.07
CA GLY A 124 -6.96 -12.14 -5.89
C GLY A 124 -7.62 -13.22 -6.76
N PRO A 125 -7.19 -14.49 -6.63
CA PRO A 125 -7.72 -15.61 -7.43
C PRO A 125 -9.22 -15.85 -7.29
N SER A 126 -9.83 -15.46 -6.16
CA SER A 126 -11.28 -15.51 -5.94
C SER A 126 -12.05 -14.40 -6.67
N GLY A 127 -11.35 -13.48 -7.35
CA GLY A 127 -11.91 -12.29 -7.97
C GLY A 127 -12.19 -11.13 -7.00
N GLN A 128 -12.04 -11.35 -5.68
CA GLN A 128 -12.24 -10.30 -4.67
C GLN A 128 -11.05 -9.35 -4.58
N PRO A 129 -11.25 -8.05 -4.29
CA PRO A 129 -10.17 -7.07 -4.11
C PRO A 129 -9.47 -7.26 -2.76
N ASP A 130 -8.86 -8.42 -2.55
CA ASP A 130 -8.25 -8.82 -1.28
C ASP A 130 -6.71 -8.80 -1.33
N ARG A 131 -6.12 -8.38 -2.45
CA ARG A 131 -4.67 -8.24 -2.63
C ARG A 131 -4.27 -6.77 -2.65
N LEU A 132 -3.08 -6.51 -2.15
CA LEU A 132 -2.40 -5.24 -2.22
C LEU A 132 -1.05 -5.45 -2.90
N LEU A 133 -0.74 -4.61 -3.87
CA LEU A 133 0.64 -4.36 -4.28
C LEU A 133 1.10 -3.09 -3.58
N GLY A 134 2.28 -3.13 -2.99
CA GLY A 134 2.88 -1.93 -2.44
C GLY A 134 4.33 -1.76 -2.83
N LEU A 135 4.82 -0.54 -2.66
CA LEU A 135 6.16 -0.13 -3.05
C LEU A 135 6.73 0.86 -2.04
N TYR A 136 7.98 0.62 -1.64
CA TYR A 136 8.78 1.51 -0.84
C TYR A 136 9.58 2.44 -1.78
N ALA A 137 9.30 3.74 -1.68
CA ALA A 137 10.00 4.80 -2.41
C ALA A 137 10.76 5.67 -1.39
N PRO A 138 11.96 5.22 -0.96
CA PRO A 138 12.78 5.98 -0.03
C PRO A 138 13.35 7.23 -0.71
N ALA A 139 13.59 8.28 0.08
CA ALA A 139 14.47 9.36 -0.38
C ALA A 139 15.86 8.79 -0.69
N ALA A 140 16.55 9.37 -1.69
CA ALA A 140 17.85 8.87 -2.16
C ALA A 140 18.93 8.78 -1.06
N THR A 141 18.76 9.53 0.04
CA THR A 141 19.68 9.60 1.17
C THR A 141 19.30 8.70 2.34
N LEU A 142 18.31 7.80 2.21
CA LEU A 142 17.90 6.92 3.30
C LEU A 142 19.03 5.95 3.66
N THR A 143 19.74 6.29 4.73
CA THR A 143 20.72 5.44 5.40
C THR A 143 20.32 5.36 6.86
N LEU A 144 20.32 4.14 7.40
CA LEU A 144 19.99 3.89 8.79
C LEU A 144 21.16 3.21 9.48
N ALA A 145 21.47 3.61 10.71
CA ALA A 145 22.48 2.94 11.52
C ALA A 145 22.06 1.49 11.82
N ALA A 146 23.01 0.61 12.11
CA ALA A 146 22.74 -0.83 12.28
C ALA A 146 21.73 -1.10 13.43
N ASP A 147 21.85 -0.35 14.53
CA ASP A 147 21.08 -0.43 15.78
C ASP A 147 19.76 0.37 15.74
N GLU A 148 19.49 1.07 14.65
CA GLU A 148 18.32 1.94 14.53
C GLU A 148 17.03 1.13 14.30
N PRO A 149 15.91 1.50 14.96
CA PRO A 149 14.65 0.79 14.78
C PRO A 149 14.15 0.91 13.33
N ARG A 150 13.80 -0.23 12.74
CA ARG A 150 13.29 -0.32 11.36
C ARG A 150 11.80 -0.03 11.22
N LEU A 151 11.19 0.48 12.29
CA LEU A 151 9.77 0.85 12.32
C LEU A 151 9.52 2.19 11.64
N LEU A 152 8.49 2.22 10.80
CA LEU A 152 8.03 3.41 10.10
C LEU A 152 7.10 4.27 10.98
N THR A 153 7.18 5.58 10.79
CA THR A 153 6.24 6.54 11.38
C THR A 153 5.39 7.15 10.27
N ALA A 154 4.12 6.75 10.17
CA ALA A 154 3.19 7.36 9.21
C ALA A 154 2.87 8.80 9.61
N ARG A 155 2.88 9.72 8.63
CA ARG A 155 2.57 11.15 8.82
C ARG A 155 1.24 11.51 8.20
N VAL A 156 0.99 11.04 6.98
CA VAL A 156 -0.25 11.29 6.24
C VAL A 156 -0.50 10.16 5.25
N SER A 157 -1.76 9.91 4.94
CA SER A 157 -2.20 9.05 3.83
C SER A 157 -3.01 9.85 2.83
N ILE A 158 -2.76 9.65 1.54
CA ILE A 158 -3.36 10.40 0.44
C ILE A 158 -3.96 9.41 -0.55
N GLY A 159 -5.27 9.46 -0.75
CA GLY A 159 -5.92 8.73 -1.85
C GLY A 159 -5.67 9.45 -3.17
N VAL A 160 -5.25 8.72 -4.21
CA VAL A 160 -4.87 9.30 -5.51
C VAL A 160 -5.89 8.94 -6.57
N GLY A 161 -6.31 9.94 -7.35
CA GLY A 161 -7.33 9.79 -8.38
C GLY A 161 -8.74 9.62 -7.83
N GLU A 162 -9.68 9.39 -8.75
CA GLU A 162 -11.08 9.17 -8.44
C GLU A 162 -11.29 7.78 -7.82
N ALA A 163 -12.20 7.70 -6.85
CA ALA A 163 -12.57 6.43 -6.26
C ALA A 163 -13.40 5.63 -7.28
N ALA A 164 -12.94 4.43 -7.62
CA ALA A 164 -13.65 3.51 -8.51
C ALA A 164 -14.95 2.97 -7.87
N ARG A 165 -15.06 3.10 -6.54
CA ARG A 165 -16.25 2.74 -5.77
C ARG A 165 -16.62 3.92 -4.88
N ALA A 166 -17.89 4.28 -4.88
CA ALA A 166 -18.38 5.34 -4.01
C ALA A 166 -18.07 4.99 -2.55
N PRO A 167 -17.56 5.94 -1.74
CA PRO A 167 -17.55 5.75 -0.29
C PRO A 167 -19.00 5.49 0.12
N LEU A 168 -19.23 4.42 0.88
CA LEU A 168 -20.55 4.17 1.46
C LEU A 168 -20.84 5.31 2.43
N SER A 169 -21.51 6.35 1.94
CA SER A 169 -22.21 7.30 2.78
C SER A 169 -23.33 6.52 3.44
N LEU A 170 -23.35 6.47 4.77
CA LEU A 170 -24.54 6.05 5.50
C LEU A 170 -25.67 6.98 5.05
N ALA A 171 -26.53 6.49 4.17
CA ALA A 171 -27.76 7.18 3.84
C ALA A 171 -28.61 7.18 5.12
N ALA A 172 -28.63 8.30 5.83
CA ALA A 172 -29.62 8.52 6.87
C ALA A 172 -30.98 8.66 6.18
N VAL A 173 -31.71 7.56 6.05
CA VAL A 173 -33.13 7.62 5.70
C VAL A 173 -33.86 8.14 6.94
N GLY A 174 -34.23 9.43 6.93
CA GLY A 174 -35.02 10.04 8.01
C GLY A 174 -34.24 10.40 9.28
N GLY A 175 -32.93 10.67 9.20
CA GLY A 175 -32.17 11.25 10.33
C GLY A 175 -31.84 10.29 11.48
N ARG A 176 -32.05 8.98 11.33
CA ARG A 176 -31.69 7.99 12.35
C ARG A 176 -30.63 7.02 11.83
N ARG A 177 -29.45 7.03 12.46
CA ARG A 177 -28.37 6.07 12.19
C ARG A 177 -28.85 4.65 12.55
N ILE A 178 -28.78 3.72 11.60
CA ILE A 178 -28.93 2.29 11.88
C ILE A 178 -27.56 1.65 11.66
N ALA A 179 -27.12 0.88 12.67
CA ALA A 179 -25.84 0.20 12.76
C ALA A 179 -25.75 -0.98 11.77
#